data_AF-A0A149ZZD7-F1
#
_entry.id   AF-A0A149ZZD7-F1
#
_cell.length_a   1.000
_cell.length_b   1.000
_cell.length_c   1.000
_cell.angle_alpha   90.00
_cell.angle_beta   90.00
_cell.angle_gamma   90.00
#
_symmetry.space_group_name_H-M   'P 1'
#
loop_
_entity.id
_entity.type
_entity.pdbx_description
1 polymer ?
#
loop_
_entity_poly.entity_id
_entity_poly.type
_entity_poly.pdbx_seq_one_letter_code
_entity_poly.pdbx_strand_id
1 'polypeptide(L)' 'MTNDEICRQIDSTIGCVIVATSTYPCQTPAAGPQIAHRLGIVGCSFDVSSGCAGFCLALALASDAVRGGTARNVLVIA' A
#
# COMPACT_ATOMS: atom_id res chain seq x y z
N MET A 1 22.04 -4.69 -0.46
CA MET A 1 20.71 -5.31 -0.39
C MET A 1 20.09 -5.19 -1.78
N THR A 2 19.92 -6.27 -2.52
CA THR A 2 19.31 -6.26 -3.87
C THR A 2 17.78 -6.33 -3.78
N ASN A 3 17.06 -5.96 -4.84
CA ASN A 3 15.59 -6.00 -4.87
C ASN A 3 15.05 -7.41 -4.56
N ASP A 4 15.76 -8.46 -4.98
CA ASP A 4 15.41 -9.86 -4.69
C ASP A 4 15.44 -10.20 -3.19
N GLU A 5 16.34 -9.58 -2.42
CA GLU A 5 16.43 -9.78 -0.97
C GLU A 5 15.28 -9.09 -0.24
N ILE A 6 14.85 -7.92 -0.72
CA ILE A 6 13.69 -7.19 -0.17
C ILE A 6 12.41 -8.01 -0.43
N CYS A 7 12.20 -8.50 -1.65
CA CYS A 7 11.03 -9.30 -1.99
C CYS A 7 10.93 -10.59 -1.15
N ARG A 8 12.05 -11.19 -0.75
CA ARG A 8 12.05 -12.36 0.15
C ARG A 8 11.56 -12.06 1.58
N GLN A 9 11.66 -10.80 2.01
CA GLN A 9 11.19 -10.36 3.33
C GLN A 9 9.70 -10.00 3.33
N ILE A 10 9.13 -9.72 2.14
CA ILE A 10 7.75 -9.26 1.97
C ILE A 10 6.83 -10.48 1.89
N ASP A 11 5.77 -10.46 2.71
CA ASP A 11 4.76 -11.51 2.73
C ASP A 11 3.95 -11.52 1.42
N SER A 12 3.96 -12.65 0.71
CA SER A 12 3.21 -12.84 -0.55
C SER A 12 1.69 -12.82 -0.37
N THR A 13 1.20 -12.80 0.87
CA THR A 13 -0.25 -12.77 1.18
C THR A 13 -0.84 -11.36 1.25
N ILE A 14 -0.04 -10.31 1.04
CA ILE A 14 -0.53 -8.93 0.99
C ILE A 14 -1.50 -8.77 -0.18
N GLY A 15 -2.77 -8.54 0.13
CA GLY A 15 -3.85 -8.38 -0.85
C GLY A 15 -4.16 -6.91 -1.19
N CYS A 16 -3.61 -5.96 -0.43
CA CYS A 16 -3.83 -4.53 -0.65
C CYS A 16 -2.63 -3.68 -0.20
N VAL A 17 -2.31 -2.63 -0.95
CA VAL A 17 -1.29 -1.63 -0.64
C VAL A 17 -1.93 -0.25 -0.63
N ILE A 18 -1.84 0.47 0.49
CA ILE A 18 -2.39 1.82 0.63
C ILE A 18 -1.25 2.78 0.99
N VAL A 19 -1.02 3.77 0.13
CA VAL A 19 -0.02 4.81 0.37
C VAL A 19 -0.71 6.10 0.79
N ALA A 20 -0.56 6.47 2.04
CA ALA A 20 -0.95 7.78 2.54
C ALA A 20 0.12 8.79 2.17
N THR A 21 -0.13 9.64 1.16
CA THR A 21 0.84 10.66 0.75
C THR A 21 0.17 11.94 0.28
N SER A 22 0.77 13.07 0.63
CA SER A 22 0.42 14.40 0.11
C SER A 22 1.60 15.07 -0.62
N THR A 23 2.72 14.37 -0.75
CA THR A 23 4.00 14.90 -1.26
C THR A 23 4.47 14.19 -2.52
N TYR A 24 3.85 13.08 -2.90
CA TYR A 24 4.19 12.40 -4.14
C TYR A 24 3.87 13.30 -5.35
N PRO A 25 4.84 13.60 -6.23
CA PRO A 25 4.71 14.67 -7.22
C PRO A 25 3.95 14.25 -8.49
N CYS A 26 3.68 12.97 -8.69
CA CYS A 26 3.08 12.45 -9.92
C CYS A 26 1.63 11.98 -9.65
N GLN A 27 0.70 12.37 -10.51
CA GLN A 27 -0.67 11.83 -10.44
C GLN A 27 -0.77 10.44 -11.07
N THR A 28 -0.07 10.21 -12.18
CA THR A 28 -0.06 8.93 -12.89
C THR A 28 1.35 8.62 -13.40
N PRO A 29 1.91 7.44 -13.10
CA PRO A 29 1.34 6.40 -12.24
C PRO A 29 1.36 6.82 -10.77
N ALA A 30 0.35 6.42 -10.00
CA ALA A 30 0.30 6.62 -8.54
C ALA A 30 1.46 5.89 -7.83
N ALA A 31 1.81 6.32 -6.61
CA ALA A 31 2.92 5.75 -5.84
C ALA A 31 2.66 4.29 -5.44
N GLY A 32 1.45 3.99 -4.96
CA GLY A 32 1.04 2.67 -4.49
C GLY A 32 1.23 1.57 -5.52
N PRO A 33 0.68 1.69 -6.74
CA PRO A 33 0.91 0.73 -7.81
C PRO A 33 2.39 0.53 -8.17
N GLN A 34 3.19 1.60 -8.14
CA GLN A 34 4.64 1.49 -8.40
C GLN A 34 5.36 0.72 -7.29
N ILE A 35 5.01 0.97 -6.02
CA ILE A 35 5.57 0.26 -4.88
C ILE A 35 5.14 -1.21 -4.91
N ALA A 36 3.85 -1.48 -5.13
CA ALA A 36 3.33 -2.84 -5.24
C ALA A 36 4.06 -3.64 -6.33
N HIS A 37 4.27 -3.04 -7.51
CA HIS A 37 5.04 -3.65 -8.60
C HIS A 37 6.48 -3.96 -8.19
N ARG A 38 7.16 -3.00 -7.54
CA ARG A 38 8.55 -3.17 -7.07
C ARG A 38 8.70 -4.23 -5.99
N LEU A 39 7.69 -4.43 -5.17
CA LEU A 39 7.66 -5.45 -4.11
C LEU A 39 7.12 -6.81 -4.58
N GLY A 40 6.71 -6.93 -5.85
CA GLY A 40 6.12 -8.17 -6.38
C GLY A 40 4.73 -8.49 -5.82
N ILE A 41 4.01 -7.50 -5.29
CA ILE A 41 2.68 -7.67 -4.70
C ILE A 41 1.63 -7.64 -5.81
N VAL A 42 0.83 -8.71 -5.89
CA VAL A 42 -0.29 -8.82 -6.83
C VAL A 42 -1.60 -8.62 -6.05
N GLY A 43 -1.95 -7.36 -5.80
CA GLY A 43 -3.12 -6.97 -5.02
C GLY A 43 -3.64 -5.58 -5.39
N CYS A 44 -4.73 -5.16 -4.74
CA CYS A 44 -5.25 -3.80 -4.91
C CYS A 44 -4.19 -2.78 -4.45
N SER A 45 -4.02 -1.67 -5.17
CA SER A 45 -3.07 -0.63 -4.75
C SER A 45 -3.53 0.76 -5.14
N PHE A 46 -3.45 1.71 -4.19
CA PHE A 46 -3.89 3.08 -4.40
C PHE A 46 -3.28 4.05 -3.37
N ASP A 47 -3.39 5.34 -3.68
CA ASP A 47 -2.93 6.44 -2.83
C ASP A 47 -4.11 7.14 -2.16
N VAL A 48 -3.91 7.67 -0.95
CA VAL A 48 -4.85 8.54 -0.25
C VAL A 48 -4.14 9.79 0.28
N SER A 49 -4.84 10.92 0.31
CA SER A 49 -4.29 12.18 0.80
C SER A 49 -5.26 12.86 1.77
N SER A 50 -4.80 13.06 3.01
CA SER A 50 -5.52 13.79 4.06
C SER A 50 -4.54 14.53 4.99
N GLY A 51 -3.46 15.07 4.42
CA GLY A 51 -2.37 15.70 5.18
C GLY A 51 -1.83 14.78 6.28
N CYS A 52 -1.59 15.33 7.47
CA CYS A 52 -1.08 14.58 8.63
C CYS A 52 -2.01 13.45 9.09
N ALA A 53 -3.31 13.51 8.76
CA ALA A 53 -4.26 12.46 9.08
C ALA A 53 -4.26 11.30 8.06
N GLY A 54 -3.44 11.37 7.00
CA GLY A 54 -3.39 10.39 5.92
C GLY A 54 -3.18 8.96 6.41
N PHE A 55 -2.27 8.75 7.36
CA PHE A 55 -2.03 7.41 7.92
C PHE A 55 -3.26 6.86 8.64
N CYS A 56 -3.94 7.68 9.44
CA CYS A 56 -5.16 7.27 10.16
C CYS A 56 -6.28 6.91 9.19
N LEU A 57 -6.45 7.67 8.10
CA LEU A 57 -7.40 7.36 7.04
C LEU A 57 -7.05 6.03 6.36
N ALA A 58 -5.79 5.86 5.96
CA ALA A 58 -5.32 4.62 5.33
C ALA A 58 -5.51 3.40 6.25
N LEU A 59 -5.26 3.57 7.56
CA LEU A 59 -5.44 2.51 8.55
C LEU A 59 -6.91 2.13 8.75
N ALA A 60 -7.83 3.12 8.74
CA ALA A 60 -9.26 2.85 8.78
C ALA A 60 -9.72 2.04 7.54
N LEU A 61 -9.30 2.46 6.34
CA LEU A 61 -9.58 1.74 5.10
C LEU A 61 -8.99 0.32 5.10
N ALA A 62 -7.77 0.15 5.62
CA ALA A 62 -7.15 -1.15 5.79
C ALA A 62 -7.94 -2.06 6.76
N SER A 63 -8.39 -1.51 7.89
CA SER A 63 -9.26 -2.21 8.85
C SER A 63 -10.55 -2.68 8.17
N ASP A 64 -11.19 -1.81 7.39
CA ASP A 64 -12.42 -2.17 6.67
C ASP A 64 -12.17 -3.22 5.59
N ALA A 65 -11.03 -3.16 4.89
CA ALA A 65 -10.67 -4.19 3.92
C ALA A 65 -10.47 -5.57 4.57
N VAL A 66 -9.84 -5.62 5.74
CA VAL A 66 -9.67 -6.87 6.51
C VAL A 66 -11.01 -7.38 7.03
N ARG A 67 -11.82 -6.52 7.64
CA ARG A 67 -13.12 -6.91 8.21
C ARG A 67 -14.15 -7.26 7.15
N GLY A 68 -14.11 -6.58 6.01
CA GLY A 68 -14.94 -6.84 4.84
C GLY A 68 -14.47 -8.02 3.99
N GLY A 69 -13.30 -8.59 4.30
CA GLY A 69 -12.75 -9.76 3.60
C GLY A 69 -12.22 -9.49 2.20
N THR A 70 -12.08 -8.22 1.79
CA THR A 70 -11.53 -7.86 0.47
C THR A 70 -10.02 -8.01 0.42
N ALA A 71 -9.33 -7.96 1.56
CA ALA A 71 -7.93 -8.32 1.69
C ALA A 71 -7.66 -8.91 3.08
N ARG A 72 -6.90 -10.01 3.18
CA ARG A 72 -6.55 -10.59 4.49
C ARG A 72 -5.46 -9.78 5.19
N ASN A 73 -4.49 -9.31 4.41
CA ASN A 73 -3.31 -8.58 4.86
C ASN A 73 -3.19 -7.31 4.00
N VAL A 74 -2.94 -6.16 4.65
CA VAL A 74 -2.85 -4.85 3.99
C VAL A 74 -1.54 -4.18 4.38
N LEU A 75 -0.80 -3.67 3.40
CA LEU A 75 0.40 -2.87 3.61
C LEU A 75 0.02 -1.39 3.59
N VAL A 76 0.23 -0.69 4.71
CA VAL A 76 0.00 0.76 4.84
C VAL A 76 1.34 1.48 4.91
N ILE A 77 1.50 2.53 4.09
CA ILE A 77 2.72 3.35 3.98
C ILE A 77 2.34 4.82 4.20
N ALA A 78 3.14 5.60 4.93
CA ALA A 78 2.93 7.03 5.20
C ALA A 78 4.15 7.86 4.82
#